data_AF-A0A2N6T742-F1
#
_entry.id   AF-A0A2N6T742-F1
#
_cell.length_a   1.000
_cell.length_b   1.000
_cell.length_c   1.000
_cell.angle_alpha   90.00
_cell.angle_beta   90.00
_cell.angle_gamma   90.00
#
_symmetry.space_group_name_H-M   'P 1'
#
loop_
_entity.id
_entity.type
_entity.pdbx_description
1 polymer ?
#
loop_
_entity_poly.entity_id
_entity_poly.type
_entity_poly.pdbx_seq_one_letter_code
_entity_poly.pdbx_strand_id
1 'polypeptide(L)' 'MNPIDSLKDAWNSLSKEEKTVAGIFGALDTALKGYALWDLSRTDAHRLRGPKWFWTPFIGGVNTIGWAAYFTVGKKR' A
#
# COMPACT_ATOMS: atom_id res chain seq x y z
N MET A 1 9.17 16.46 -22.83
CA MET A 1 9.43 16.57 -21.38
C MET A 1 9.69 15.16 -20.85
N ASN A 2 10.77 14.92 -20.11
CA ASN A 2 11.00 13.62 -19.48
C ASN A 2 10.01 13.45 -18.32
N PRO A 3 9.28 12.32 -18.21
CA PRO A 3 8.34 12.09 -17.11
C PRO A 3 8.97 12.25 -15.73
N ILE A 4 10.25 11.89 -15.59
CA ILE A 4 10.98 12.00 -14.32
C ILE A 4 11.20 13.47 -13.92
N ASP A 5 11.52 14.33 -14.89
CA ASP A 5 11.74 15.76 -14.64
C ASP A 5 10.44 16.42 -14.16
N SER A 6 9.30 16.08 -14.79
CA SER A 6 7.99 16.58 -14.38
C SER A 6 7.61 16.20 -12.94
N LEU A 7 7.98 15.00 -12.49
CA LEU A 7 7.72 14.56 -11.10
C LEU A 7 8.61 15.30 -10.10
N LYS A 8 9.88 15.52 -10.46
CA LYS A 8 10.82 16.27 -9.63
C LYS A 8 10.39 17.72 -9.47
N ASP A 9 9.92 18.35 -10.55
CA ASP A 9 9.41 19.72 -10.52
C ASP A 9 8.14 19.82 -9.67
N ALA A 10 7.20 18.88 -9.84
CA ALA A 10 5.99 18.80 -9.02
C ALA A 10 6.34 18.66 -7.53
N TRP A 11 7.26 17.75 -7.18
CA TRP A 11 7.74 17.62 -5.80
C TRP A 11 8.37 18.91 -5.30
N ASN A 12 9.22 19.56 -6.10
CA ASN A 12 9.88 20.80 -5.70
C ASN A 12 8.91 21.95 -5.49
N SER A 13 7.79 21.98 -6.23
CA SER A 13 6.75 23.00 -6.11
C SER A 13 5.93 22.91 -4.81
N LEU A 14 5.95 21.76 -4.12
CA LEU A 14 5.28 21.60 -2.82
C LEU A 14 5.98 22.42 -1.73
N SER A 15 5.17 23.02 -0.85
CA SER A 15 5.61 23.62 0.41
C SER A 15 6.26 22.58 1.33
N LYS A 16 6.95 23.05 2.39
CA LYS A 16 7.56 22.15 3.37
C LYS A 16 6.51 21.27 4.07
N GLU A 17 5.37 21.86 4.42
CA GLU A 17 4.28 21.15 5.09
C GLU A 17 3.68 20.06 4.19
N GLU A 18 3.42 20.36 2.92
CA GLU A 18 2.91 19.37 1.96
C GLU A 18 3.88 18.20 1.75
N LYS A 19 5.18 18.48 1.65
CA LYS A 19 6.21 17.42 1.57
C LYS A 19 6.23 16.54 2.81
N THR A 20 6.11 17.14 3.99
CA THR A 20 6.05 16.40 5.26
C THR A 20 4.81 15.51 5.31
N VAL A 21 3.64 16.05 4.98
CA VAL A 21 2.38 15.29 4.96
C VAL A 21 2.45 14.15 3.95
N ALA A 22 2.91 14.40 2.73
CA ALA A 22 3.09 13.38 1.71
C ALA A 22 4.06 12.27 2.17
N GLY A 23 5.17 12.66 2.82
CA GLY A 23 6.13 11.72 3.39
C GLY A 23 5.54 10.84 4.47
N ILE A 24 4.75 11.41 5.40
CA ILE A 24 4.05 10.66 6.45
C ILE A 24 3.07 9.66 5.85
N PHE A 25 2.22 10.08 4.92
CA PHE A 25 1.25 9.19 4.28
C PHE A 25 1.94 8.06 3.49
N GLY A 26 3.00 8.38 2.74
CA GLY A 26 3.77 7.37 2.00
C GLY A 26 4.44 6.35 2.92
N ALA A 27 5.00 6.80 4.05
CA ALA A 27 5.61 5.92 5.04
C ALA A 27 4.58 5.01 5.72
N LEU A 28 3.42 5.56 6.12
CA LEU A 28 2.32 4.79 6.69
C LEU A 28 1.78 3.74 5.72
N ASP A 29 1.50 4.13 4.48
CA ASP A 29 1.01 3.19 3.46
C ASP A 29 2.00 2.05 3.20
N THR A 30 3.29 2.38 3.10
CA THR A 30 4.36 1.38 2.92
C THR A 30 4.44 0.41 4.10
N ALA A 31 4.39 0.92 5.33
CA ALA A 31 4.42 0.09 6.54
C ALA A 31 3.20 -0.83 6.62
N LEU A 32 2.01 -0.32 6.31
CA LEU A 32 0.75 -1.08 6.35
C LEU A 32 0.71 -2.17 5.28
N LYS A 33 1.22 -1.91 4.07
CA LYS A 33 1.42 -2.94 3.05
C LYS A 33 2.39 -4.02 3.51
N GLY A 34 3.54 -3.62 4.07
CA GLY A 34 4.52 -4.56 4.62
C GLY A 34 3.92 -5.46 5.70
N TYR A 35 3.16 -4.87 6.62
CA TYR A 35 2.45 -5.60 7.66
C TYR A 35 1.38 -6.54 7.09
N ALA A 36 0.59 -6.09 6.13
CA ALA A 36 -0.43 -6.92 5.47
C ALA A 36 0.18 -8.11 4.73
N LEU A 37 1.31 -7.92 4.02
CA LEU A 37 2.02 -9.01 3.34
C LEU A 37 2.64 -10.00 4.34
N TRP A 38 3.19 -9.50 5.44
CA TRP A 38 3.70 -10.33 6.53
C TRP A 38 2.58 -11.15 7.17
N ASP A 39 1.44 -10.53 7.47
CA ASP A 39 0.26 -11.21 8.03
C ASP A 39 -0.30 -12.24 7.04
N LEU A 40 -0.39 -11.89 5.75
CA LEU A 40 -0.79 -12.80 4.67
C LEU A 40 0.14 -14.01 4.63
N SER A 41 1.46 -13.82 4.72
CA SER A 41 2.44 -14.91 4.67
C SER A 41 2.20 -15.95 5.77
N ARG A 42 1.74 -15.50 6.95
CA ARG A 42 1.47 -16.33 8.13
C ARG A 42 0.03 -16.83 8.23
N THR A 43 -0.87 -16.31 7.40
CA THR A 43 -2.29 -16.68 7.42
C THR A 43 -2.52 -17.94 6.60
N ASP A 44 -3.24 -18.90 7.18
CA ASP A 44 -3.68 -20.11 6.50
C ASP A 44 -4.72 -19.80 5.43
N ALA A 45 -4.65 -20.51 4.30
CA ALA A 45 -5.52 -20.28 3.15
C ALA A 45 -7.02 -20.44 3.48
N HIS A 46 -7.38 -21.29 4.45
CA HIS A 46 -8.79 -21.48 4.85
C HIS A 46 -9.38 -20.23 5.53
N ARG A 47 -8.54 -19.38 6.13
CA ARG A 47 -8.94 -18.09 6.75
C ARG A 47 -8.99 -16.94 5.75
N LEU A 48 -8.71 -17.19 4.47
CA LEU A 48 -8.80 -16.18 3.41
C LEU A 48 -10.07 -16.36 2.59
N ARG A 49 -10.62 -15.25 2.12
CA ARG A 49 -11.62 -15.23 1.04
C ARG A 49 -10.86 -15.15 -0.28
N GLY A 50 -10.91 -16.23 -1.06
CA GLY A 50 -10.14 -16.36 -2.29
C GLY A 50 -8.71 -16.87 -2.09
N PRO A 51 -7.97 -17.09 -3.19
CA PRO A 51 -6.66 -17.71 -3.14
C PRO A 51 -5.58 -16.76 -2.58
N LYS A 52 -4.63 -17.31 -1.83
CA LYS A 52 -3.54 -16.56 -1.18
C LYS A 52 -2.70 -15.75 -2.17
N TRP A 53 -2.43 -16.33 -3.34
CA TRP A 53 -1.61 -15.68 -4.37
C TRP A 53 -2.25 -14.40 -4.94
N PHE A 54 -3.59 -14.28 -4.90
CA PHE A 54 -4.30 -13.09 -5.39
C PHE A 54 -4.08 -11.90 -4.45
N TRP A 55 -4.05 -12.15 -3.14
CA TRP A 55 -3.91 -11.08 -2.15
C TRP A 55 -2.53 -10.40 -2.19
N THR A 56 -1.47 -11.11 -2.59
CA THR A 56 -0.12 -10.54 -2.70
C THR A 56 -0.03 -9.35 -3.67
N PRO A 57 -0.34 -9.50 -4.98
CA PRO A 57 -0.32 -8.38 -5.92
C PRO A 57 -1.45 -7.38 -5.62
N PHE A 58 -2.56 -7.81 -5.01
CA PHE A 58 -3.63 -6.90 -4.63
C PHE A 58 -3.18 -5.91 -3.54
N ILE A 59 -2.52 -6.40 -2.48
CA ILE A 59 -1.99 -5.55 -1.40
C ILE A 59 -0.91 -4.60 -1.93
N GLY A 60 0.01 -5.09 -2.77
CA GLY A 60 1.13 -4.30 -3.26
C GLY A 60 0.77 -3.33 -4.39
N GLY A 61 -0.12 -3.74 -5.30
CA GLY A 61 -0.44 -3.01 -6.52
C GLY A 61 -1.63 -2.07 -6.41
N VAL A 62 -2.61 -2.38 -5.57
CA VAL A 62 -3.81 -1.53 -5.39
C VAL A 62 -3.53 -0.49 -4.32
N ASN A 63 -2.88 0.60 -4.71
CA ASN A 63 -2.55 1.82 -3.95
C ASN A 63 -2.84 1.76 -2.42
N THR A 64 -3.62 2.66 -1.83
CA THR A 64 -3.90 2.64 -0.39
C THR A 64 -5.00 1.64 0.02
N ILE A 65 -5.77 1.11 -0.94
CA ILE A 65 -6.97 0.31 -0.67
C ILE A 65 -6.62 -1.18 -0.47
N GLY A 66 -5.52 -1.67 -1.06
CA GLY A 66 -5.17 -3.08 -1.09
C GLY A 66 -4.99 -3.72 0.30
N TRP A 67 -4.18 -3.09 1.16
CA TRP A 67 -3.95 -3.59 2.53
C TRP A 67 -5.21 -3.47 3.41
N ALA A 68 -6.01 -2.41 3.23
CA ALA A 68 -7.23 -2.20 4.00
C ALA A 68 -8.31 -3.23 3.65
N ALA A 69 -8.50 -3.51 2.35
CA ALA A 69 -9.43 -4.53 1.87
C ALA A 69 -9.04 -5.94 2.32
N TYR A 70 -7.75 -6.23 2.40
CA TYR A 70 -7.26 -7.50 2.94
C TYR A 70 -7.74 -7.73 4.38
N PHE A 71 -7.56 -6.76 5.28
CA PHE A 71 -7.97 -6.92 6.68
C PHE A 71 -9.48 -6.85 6.91
N THR A 72 -10.21 -6.09 6.09
CA THR A 72 -11.65 -5.87 6.28
C THR A 72 -12.52 -6.93 5.59
N VAL A 73 -12.09 -7.40 4.41
CA VAL A 73 -12.87 -8.31 3.56
C VAL A 73 -12.14 -9.63 3.32
N GLY A 74 -10.83 -9.56 3.04
CA GLY A 74 -10.03 -10.71 2.61
C GLY A 74 -9.79 -11.74 3.69
N LYS A 75 -9.53 -11.31 4.92
CA LYS A 75 -9.31 -12.19 6.07
C LYS A 75 -10.64 -12.47 6.77
N LYS A 76 -10.99 -13.75 6.89
CA LYS A 76 -12.11 -14.21 7.72
C LYS A 76 -11.72 -13.99 9.18
N ARG A 77 -12.65 -13.45 9.98
CA ARG A 77 -12.50 -13.33 11.43
C ARG A 77 -12.44 -14.73 12.03
#